data_AF-X0W7V9-F1
#
_entry.id   AF-X0W7V9-F1
#
_cell.length_a   1.000
_cell.length_b   1.000
_cell.length_c   1.000
_cell.angle_alpha   90.00
_cell.angle_beta   90.00
_cell.angle_gamma   90.00
#
_symmetry.space_group_name_H-M   'P 1'
#
loop_
_entity.id
_entity.type
_entity.pdbx_description
1 polymer ?
#
loop_
_entity_poly.entity_id
_entity_poly.type
_entity_poly.pdbx_seq_one_letter_code
_entity_poly.pdbx_strand_id
1 'polypeptide(L)'
;MFLLVLIAWVFFRASSISDAIYIITHVPATSDFVIADLWTLGLPRFEMLLALLMIGMLFCVELAVSREWSALQWIWATPALRRACYCSCIYCIVFFGVFEKVKFIYFQF
;
A
#
# COMPACT_ATOMS: atom_id res chain seq x y z
N MET A 1 -21.05 1.72 13.62
CA MET A 1 -19.98 0.85 14.18
C MET A 1 -18.60 1.14 13.59
N PHE A 2 -18.46 1.31 12.27
CA PHE A 2 -17.19 1.66 11.60
C PHE A 2 -16.51 2.95 12.11
N LEU A 3 -17.26 4.03 12.30
CA LEU A 3 -16.74 5.32 12.79
C LEU A 3 -16.10 5.23 14.19
N LEU A 4 -16.64 4.39 15.08
CA LEU A 4 -16.10 4.23 16.43
C LEU A 4 -14.74 3.51 16.38
N VAL A 5 -14.59 2.53 15.49
CA VAL A 5 -13.30 1.86 15.25
C VAL A 5 -12.29 2.82 14.64
N LEU A 6 -12.70 3.67 13.70
CA LEU A 6 -11.84 4.69 13.11
C LEU A 6 -11.36 5.72 14.14
N ILE A 7 -12.27 6.22 14.99
CA ILE A 7 -11.90 7.18 16.04
C ILE A 7 -10.93 6.52 17.02
N ALA A 8 -11.19 5.28 17.46
CA ALA A 8 -10.28 4.54 18.32
C ALA A 8 -8.89 4.37 17.70
N TRP A 9 -8.81 4.08 16.39
CA TRP A 9 -7.55 3.95 15.67
C TRP A 9 -6.71 5.24 15.68
N VAL A 10 -7.35 6.41 15.57
CA VAL A 10 -6.64 7.70 15.60
C VAL A 10 -5.91 7.90 16.93
N PHE A 11 -6.54 7.54 18.06
CA PHE A 11 -5.92 7.64 19.39
C PHE A 11 -4.72 6.69 19.58
N PHE A 12 -4.71 5.51 18.94
CA PHE A 12 -3.58 4.58 19.01
C PHE A 12 -2.39 5.01 18.14
N ARG A 13 -2.62 5.85 17.13
CA ARG A 13 -1.59 6.27 16.17
C ARG A 13 -1.00 7.66 16.48
N ALA A 14 -1.78 8.54 17.10
CA ALA A 14 -1.34 9.90 17.40
C ALA A 14 -0.26 9.93 18.48
N SER A 15 0.69 10.86 18.36
CA SER A 15 1.76 11.09 19.34
C SER A 15 1.26 11.66 20.67
N SER A 16 0.10 12.31 20.68
CA SER A 16 -0.50 12.90 21.87
C SER A 16 -2.03 12.96 21.77
N ILE A 17 -2.69 13.17 22.92
CA ILE A 17 -4.15 13.37 23.00
C ILE A 17 -4.55 14.64 22.22
N SER A 18 -3.72 15.68 22.26
CA SER A 18 -3.94 16.91 21.50
C SER A 18 -3.90 16.66 19.99
N ASP A 19 -2.96 15.84 19.52
CA ASP A 19 -2.84 15.48 18.10
C ASP A 19 -4.03 14.64 17.63
N ALA A 20 -4.50 13.70 18.46
CA ALA A 20 -5.67 12.89 18.14
C ALA A 20 -6.93 13.75 17.95
N ILE A 21 -7.16 14.71 18.85
CA ILE A 21 -8.29 15.66 18.77
C ILE A 21 -8.13 16.59 17.57
N TYR A 22 -6.91 17.07 17.30
CA TYR A 22 -6.61 17.88 16.12
C TYR A 22 -6.95 17.15 14.82
N ILE A 23 -6.53 15.89 14.68
CA ILE A 23 -6.84 15.04 13.51
C ILE A 23 -8.36 14.90 13.35
N ILE A 24 -9.09 14.50 14.40
CA ILE A 24 -10.55 14.28 14.31
C ILE A 24 -11.30 15.56 13.88
N THR A 25 -10.84 16.72 14.36
CA THR A 25 -11.48 18.02 14.06
C THR A 25 -11.11 18.58 12.69
N HIS A 26 -9.93 18.25 12.17
CA HIS A 26 -9.42 18.78 10.89
C HIS A 26 -9.51 17.79 9.72
N VAL A 27 -9.90 16.52 9.94
CA VAL A 27 -10.21 15.54 8.87
C VAL A 27 -11.26 16.04 7.86
N PRO A 28 -12.34 16.74 8.25
CA PRO A 28 -13.34 17.23 7.28
C PRO A 28 -12.85 18.45 6.48
N ALA A 29 -11.76 19.09 6.89
CA ALA A 29 -11.18 20.19 6.14
C ALA A 29 -10.46 19.58 4.94
N THR A 30 -11.16 19.54 3.80
CA THR A 30 -10.56 19.35 2.49
C THR A 30 -9.60 20.50 2.26
N SER A 31 -8.37 20.35 2.76
CA SER A 31 -7.24 21.09 2.25
C SER A 31 -7.20 20.86 0.75
N ASP A 32 -6.98 21.92 -0.02
CA ASP A 32 -6.80 21.88 -1.46
C ASP A 32 -5.74 20.82 -1.76
N PHE A 33 -6.17 19.60 -2.13
CA PHE A 33 -5.27 18.50 -2.39
C PHE A 33 -4.57 18.82 -3.71
N VAL A 34 -3.43 19.49 -3.62
CA VAL A 34 -2.59 19.78 -4.77
C VAL A 34 -1.77 18.53 -5.03
N ILE A 35 -1.74 18.06 -6.28
CA ILE A 35 -0.91 16.91 -6.71
C ILE A 35 0.57 17.09 -6.31
N ALA A 36 1.01 18.33 -6.08
CA ALA A 36 2.32 18.68 -5.52
C ALA A 36 2.57 18.08 -4.12
N ASP A 37 1.55 17.88 -3.29
CA ASP A 37 1.66 17.29 -1.95
C ASP A 37 1.91 15.78 -1.98
N LEU A 38 1.72 15.11 -3.13
CA LEU A 38 2.20 13.73 -3.28
C LEU A 38 3.73 13.64 -3.16
N TRP A 39 4.45 14.73 -3.49
CA TRP A 39 5.90 14.79 -3.40
C TRP A 39 6.40 15.13 -1.98
N THR A 40 5.53 15.54 -1.06
CA THR A 40 5.87 15.89 0.34
C THR A 40 5.56 14.77 1.33
N LEU A 41 5.02 13.63 0.87
CA LEU A 41 4.70 12.44 1.65
C LEU A 41 5.93 11.74 2.30
N GLY A 42 7.14 12.24 2.07
CA GLY A 42 8.37 11.66 2.62
C GLY A 42 8.80 10.36 1.94
N LEU A 43 8.11 9.91 0.88
CA LEU A 43 8.55 8.77 0.08
C LEU A 43 9.65 9.19 -0.91
N PRO A 44 10.73 8.41 -1.04
CA PRO A 44 11.68 8.57 -2.13
C PRO A 44 10.97 8.49 -3.49
N ARG A 45 11.36 9.35 -4.45
CA ARG A 45 10.75 9.41 -5.79
C ARG A 45 10.71 8.05 -6.50
N PHE A 46 11.70 7.21 -6.23
CA PHE A 46 11.79 5.85 -6.77
C PHE A 46 10.69 4.94 -6.23
N GLU A 47 10.41 4.98 -4.93
CA GLU A 47 9.37 4.16 -4.30
C GLU A 47 7.98 4.56 -4.76
N MET A 48 7.75 5.87 -4.96
CA MET A 48 6.47 6.35 -5.48
C MET A 48 6.22 5.89 -6.92
N LEU A 49 7.25 5.92 -7.77
CA LEU A 49 7.15 5.39 -9.14
C LEU A 49 6.96 3.86 -9.14
N LEU A 50 7.68 3.15 -8.26
CA LEU A 50 7.54 1.71 -8.10
C LEU A 50 6.12 1.33 -7.65
N ALA A 51 5.55 2.05 -6.70
CA ALA A 51 4.18 1.85 -6.23
C ALA A 51 3.17 2.07 -7.37
N LEU A 52 3.30 3.15 -8.14
CA LEU A 52 2.45 3.42 -9.30
C LEU A 52 2.55 2.29 -10.35
N LEU A 53 3.77 1.80 -10.60
CA LEU A 53 4.02 0.69 -11.53
C LEU A 53 3.37 -0.61 -11.04
N MET A 54 3.51 -0.94 -9.75
CA MET A 54 2.88 -2.11 -9.13
C MET A 54 1.35 -2.04 -9.19
N ILE A 55 0.77 -0.88 -8.95
CA ILE A 55 -0.69 -0.65 -9.09
C ILE A 55 -1.12 -0.83 -10.55
N GLY A 56 -0.38 -0.25 -11.50
CA GLY A 56 -0.64 -0.43 -12.92
C GLY A 56 -0.55 -1.90 -13.35
N MET A 57 0.46 -2.62 -12.87
CA MET A 57 0.63 -4.05 -13.12
C MET A 57 -0.55 -4.87 -12.58
N LEU A 58 -1.05 -4.53 -11.38
CA LEU A 58 -2.22 -5.17 -10.80
C LEU A 58 -3.46 -4.99 -11.69
N PHE A 59 -3.75 -3.77 -12.14
CA PHE A 59 -4.85 -3.53 -13.08
C PHE A 59 -4.67 -4.24 -14.43
N CYS A 60 -3.44 -4.29 -14.96
CA CYS A 60 -3.16 -5.04 -16.18
C CYS A 60 -3.43 -6.53 -16.01
N VAL A 61 -3.03 -7.12 -14.88
CA VAL A 61 -3.30 -8.53 -14.56
C VAL A 61 -4.80 -8.76 -14.39
N GLU A 62 -5.49 -7.88 -13.66
CA GLU A 62 -6.93 -7.97 -13.47
C GLU A 62 -7.68 -7.93 -14.81
N LEU A 63 -7.37 -6.97 -15.69
CA LEU A 63 -7.95 -6.89 -17.02
C LEU A 63 -7.64 -8.11 -17.89
N ALA A 64 -6.41 -8.64 -17.82
CA ALA A 64 -6.00 -9.84 -18.56
C ALA A 64 -6.76 -11.10 -18.07
N VAL A 65 -7.01 -11.20 -16.77
CA VAL A 65 -7.82 -12.27 -16.18
C VAL A 65 -9.29 -12.11 -16.56
N SER A 66 -9.87 -10.91 -16.42
CA SER A 66 -11.28 -10.65 -16.73
C SER A 66 -11.63 -10.85 -18.21
N ARG A 67 -10.68 -10.67 -19.13
CA ARG A 67 -10.88 -10.89 -20.57
C ARG A 67 -10.52 -12.31 -21.04
N GLU A 68 -10.27 -13.24 -20.11
CA GLU A 68 -9.86 -14.62 -20.41
C GLU A 68 -8.75 -14.70 -21.46
N TRP A 69 -7.72 -13.86 -21.34
CA TRP A 69 -6.64 -13.84 -22.32
C TRP A 69 -5.97 -15.22 -22.41
N SER A 70 -6.05 -15.83 -23.59
CA SER A 70 -5.47 -17.15 -23.88
C SER A 70 -3.97 -17.22 -23.61
N ALA A 71 -3.26 -16.10 -23.76
CA ALA A 71 -1.84 -15.98 -23.40
C ALA A 71 -1.60 -16.20 -21.90
N LEU A 72 -2.49 -15.71 -21.04
CA LEU A 72 -2.39 -15.92 -19.59
C LEU A 72 -2.63 -17.40 -19.26
N GLN A 73 -3.64 -18.01 -19.89
CA GLN A 73 -3.94 -19.44 -19.72
C GLN A 73 -2.75 -20.33 -20.14
N TRP A 74 -2.04 -19.99 -21.21
CA TRP A 74 -0.84 -20.71 -21.66
C TRP A 74 0.33 -20.58 -20.68
N ILE A 75 0.54 -19.37 -20.13
CA ILE A 75 1.53 -19.10 -19.08
C ILE A 75 1.23 -19.94 -17.82
N TRP A 76 -0.05 -19.99 -17.41
CA TRP A 76 -0.49 -20.76 -16.24
C TRP A 76 -0.50 -22.27 -16.46
N ALA A 77 -0.67 -22.74 -17.70
CA ALA A 77 -0.58 -24.15 -18.06
C ALA A 77 0.84 -24.70 -17.94
N THR A 78 1.87 -23.84 -18.04
CA THR A 78 3.26 -24.25 -17.96
C THR A 78 3.75 -24.22 -16.51
N PRO A 79 4.06 -25.38 -15.88
CA PRO A 79 4.40 -25.44 -14.46
C PRO A 79 5.69 -24.67 -14.11
N ALA A 80 6.64 -24.56 -15.05
CA ALA A 80 7.87 -23.81 -14.88
C ALA A 80 7.61 -22.30 -14.79
N LEU A 81 6.78 -21.74 -15.68
CA LEU A 81 6.44 -20.31 -15.68
C LEU A 81 5.62 -19.93 -14.44
N ARG A 82 4.70 -20.79 -14.02
CA ARG A 82 3.94 -20.61 -12.77
C ARG A 82 4.87 -20.50 -11.56
N ARG A 83 5.85 -21.40 -11.45
CA ARG A 83 6.86 -21.36 -10.37
C ARG A 83 7.74 -20.12 -10.45
N ALA A 84 8.17 -19.74 -11.65
CA ALA A 84 8.95 -18.52 -11.85
C ALA A 84 8.18 -17.27 -11.40
N CYS A 85 6.88 -17.21 -11.67
CA CYS A 85 6.02 -16.10 -11.24
C CYS A 85 5.93 -16.02 -9.71
N TYR A 86 5.68 -17.16 -9.03
CA TYR A 86 5.67 -17.20 -7.56
C TYR A 86 7.03 -16.83 -6.96
N CYS A 87 8.14 -17.37 -7.51
CA CYS A 87 9.48 -17.00 -7.07
C CYS A 87 9.74 -15.50 -7.25
N SER A 88 9.34 -14.93 -8.40
CA SER A 88 9.45 -13.50 -8.67
C SER A 88 8.69 -12.67 -7.65
N CYS A 89 7.44 -13.02 -7.32
CA CYS A 89 6.68 -12.34 -6.28
C CYS A 89 7.37 -12.40 -4.91
N ILE A 90 7.90 -13.57 -4.53
CA ILE A 90 8.65 -13.72 -3.27
C ILE A 90 9.88 -12.82 -3.27
N TYR A 91 10.65 -12.80 -4.36
CA TYR A 91 11.81 -11.92 -4.48
C TYR A 91 11.42 -10.45 -4.46
N CYS A 92 10.31 -10.05 -5.08
CA CYS A 92 9.83 -8.68 -4.99
C CYS A 92 9.53 -8.28 -3.54
N ILE A 93 8.89 -9.15 -2.75
CA ILE A 93 8.63 -8.91 -1.33
C ILE A 93 9.94 -8.84 -0.53
N VAL A 94 10.92 -9.69 -0.84
CA VAL A 94 12.20 -9.73 -0.11
C VAL A 94 13.13 -8.56 -0.47
N PHE A 95 13.14 -8.10 -1.72
CA PHE A 95 14.04 -7.02 -2.13
C PHE A 95 13.42 -5.62 -1.97
N PHE A 96 12.11 -5.49 -2.18
CA PHE A 96 11.39 -4.21 -2.08
C PHE A 96 10.54 -4.10 -0.82
N GLY A 97 10.53 -5.12 0.04
CA GLY A 97 9.91 -5.05 1.36
C GLY A 97 10.68 -4.08 2.26
N VAL A 98 9.96 -3.11 2.83
CA VAL A 98 10.50 -2.23 3.87
C VAL A 98 10.52 -3.01 5.19
N PHE A 99 11.66 -3.61 5.54
CA PHE A 99 11.88 -4.30 6.82
C PHE A 99 12.30 -3.34 7.94
N GLU A 100 11.74 -2.14 7.95
CA GLU A 100 11.93 -1.26 9.10
C GLU A 100 11.41 -1.97 10.35
N LYS A 101 12.11 -1.77 11.47
CA LYS A 101 11.61 -2.19 12.78
C LYS A 101 10.42 -1.30 13.11
N VAL A 102 9.24 -1.64 12.60
CA VAL A 102 7.98 -1.12 13.12
C VAL A 102 7.95 -1.53 14.57
N LYS A 103 8.29 -0.59 15.47
CA LYS A 103 8.08 -0.79 16.90
C LYS A 103 6.59 -1.03 17.05
N PHE A 104 6.21 -2.28 17.33
CA PHE A 104 4.85 -2.58 17.71
C PHE A 104 4.47 -1.60 18.83
N ILE A 105 3.29 -0.98 18.69
CA ILE A 105 2.73 0.05 19.59
C ILE A 105 2.84 -0.35 21.08
N TYR A 106 2.95 -1.64 21.37
CA TYR A 106 3.10 -2.21 22.71
C TYR A 106 4.48 -2.05 23.38
N PHE A 107 5.57 -1.74 22.66
CA PHE A 107 6.92 -1.62 23.23
C PHE A 107 7.36 -0.15 23.45
N GLN A 108 6.40 0.76 23.64
CA GLN A 108 6.66 2.18 23.96
C GLN A 108 6.55 2.51 25.45
N PHE A 109 6.49 1.51 26.33
CA PHE A 109 6.59 1.67 27.78
C PHE A 109 7.97 1.21 28.26
#